data_AF-A0A530QZN6-F1
#
_entry.id   AF-A0A530QZN6-F1
#
_cell.length_a   1.000
_cell.length_b   1.000
_cell.length_c   1.000
_cell.angle_alpha   90.00
_cell.angle_beta   90.00
_cell.angle_gamma   90.00
#
_symmetry.space_group_name_H-M   'P 1'
#
loop_
_entity.id
_entity.type
_entity.pdbx_description
1 polymer ?
#
loop_
_entity_poly.entity_id
_entity_poly.type
_entity_poly.pdbx_seq_one_letter_code
_entity_poly.pdbx_strand_id
1 'polypeptide(L)'
;MTEFETKLKLAAKLAAKGRVSRRDFVQLALAAGLTATAANAMFVQTVRAEPKKGGTLKIGIGDAAATDSLDPGSTNVNRFTGTALFGTLSNGL
;
A
#
# COMPACT_ATOMS: atom_id res chain seq x y z
N MET A 1 7.64 27.74 18.22
CA MET A 1 7.14 26.67 17.33
C MET A 1 5.93 27.24 16.60
N THR A 2 5.92 27.27 15.27
CA THR A 2 4.83 27.89 14.50
C THR A 2 3.54 27.05 14.60
N GLU A 3 2.37 27.67 14.48
CA GLU A 3 1.08 26.97 14.53
C GLU A 3 0.98 25.83 13.50
N PHE A 4 1.63 26.05 12.35
CA PHE A 4 1.67 25.12 11.23
C PHE A 4 2.39 23.81 11.56
N GLU A 5 3.55 23.89 12.22
CA GLU A 5 4.30 22.74 12.72
C GLU A 5 3.46 21.88 13.66
N THR A 6 2.70 22.51 14.55
CA THR A 6 1.84 21.82 15.52
C THR A 6 0.70 21.09 14.81
N LYS A 7 0.06 21.73 13.82
CA LYS A 7 -1.00 21.13 13.00
C LYS A 7 -0.48 19.97 12.15
N LEU A 8 0.71 20.11 11.55
CA LEU A 8 1.33 19.05 10.76
C LEU A 8 1.69 17.84 11.61
N LYS A 9 2.21 18.05 12.83
CA LYS A 9 2.46 16.96 13.80
C LYS A 9 1.19 16.27 14.26
N LEU A 10 0.09 17.02 14.45
CA LEU A 10 -1.21 16.44 14.77
C LEU A 10 -1.74 15.62 13.59
N ALA A 11 -1.67 16.15 12.37
CA ALA A 11 -2.07 15.46 11.15
C ALA A 11 -1.27 14.17 10.94
N ALA A 12 0.03 14.18 11.21
CA ALA A 12 0.89 12.99 11.19
C ALA A 12 0.41 11.91 12.19
N LYS A 13 0.08 12.29 13.43
CA LYS A 13 -0.47 11.35 14.44
C LYS A 13 -1.83 10.79 14.02
N LEU A 14 -2.68 11.59 13.38
CA LEU A 14 -3.99 11.15 12.91
C LEU A 14 -3.89 10.28 11.65
N ALA A 15 -2.97 10.60 10.74
CA ALA A 15 -2.64 9.80 9.56
C ALA A 15 -2.15 8.40 9.98
N ALA A 16 -1.26 8.32 10.97
CA ALA A 16 -0.80 7.04 11.53
C ALA A 16 -1.95 6.18 12.13
N LYS A 17 -3.07 6.82 12.52
CA LYS A 17 -4.29 6.15 13.00
C LYS A 17 -5.34 5.93 11.91
N GLY A 18 -5.02 6.24 10.65
CA GLY A 18 -5.95 6.14 9.50
C GLY A 18 -7.10 7.17 9.52
N ARG A 19 -7.00 8.23 10.32
CA ARG A 19 -8.06 9.24 10.51
C ARG A 19 -7.92 10.47 9.62
N VAL A 20 -6.84 10.56 8.86
CA VAL A 20 -6.58 11.63 7.89
C VAL A 20 -6.26 10.97 6.56
N SER A 21 -6.94 11.40 5.50
CA SER A 21 -6.67 10.90 4.15
C SER A 21 -5.32 11.42 3.67
N ARG A 22 -4.66 10.65 2.80
CA ARG A 22 -3.40 11.07 2.16
C ARG A 22 -3.51 12.45 1.52
N ARG A 23 -4.63 12.73 0.84
CA ARG A 23 -4.85 14.01 0.15
C ARG A 23 -4.84 15.16 1.13
N ASP A 24 -5.59 15.05 2.22
CA ASP A 24 -5.72 16.15 3.19
C ASP A 24 -4.40 16.40 3.93
N PHE A 25 -3.64 15.33 4.22
CA PHE A 25 -2.29 15.47 4.76
C PHE A 25 -1.34 16.19 3.79
N VAL A 26 -1.33 15.78 2.52
CA VAL A 26 -0.46 16.39 1.50
C VAL A 26 -0.87 17.84 1.25
N GLN A 27 -2.16 18.16 1.19
CA GLN A 27 -2.62 19.54 1.09
C GLN A 27 -2.15 20.41 2.25
N LEU A 28 -2.21 19.90 3.48
CA LEU A 28 -1.71 20.61 4.64
C LEU A 28 -0.20 20.78 4.58
N ALA A 29 0.55 19.73 4.21
CA ALA A 29 2.01 19.82 4.05
C ALA A 29 2.44 20.78 2.93
N LEU A 30 1.70 20.83 1.81
CA LEU A 30 1.92 21.82 0.74
C LEU A 30 1.71 23.24 1.24
N ALA A 31 0.64 23.47 2.01
CA ALA A 31 0.39 24.76 2.65
C ALA A 31 1.45 25.12 3.72
N ALA A 32 2.16 24.13 4.27
CA ALA A 32 3.33 24.34 5.14
C ALA A 32 4.61 24.71 4.37
N GLY A 33 4.57 24.69 3.03
CA GLY A 33 5.73 24.94 2.16
C GLY A 33 6.53 23.69 1.78
N LEU A 34 6.05 22.47 2.07
CA LEU A 34 6.69 21.26 1.55
C LEU A 34 6.38 21.09 0.07
N THR A 35 7.28 20.44 -0.67
CA THR A 35 7.00 19.97 -2.03
C THR A 35 6.05 18.77 -2.00
N ALA A 36 5.33 18.51 -3.09
CA ALA A 36 4.43 17.36 -3.19
C ALA A 36 5.15 16.02 -2.96
N THR A 37 6.39 15.89 -3.44
CA THR A 37 7.23 14.71 -3.26
C THR A 37 7.63 14.52 -1.80
N ALA A 38 8.07 15.59 -1.12
CA ALA A 38 8.43 15.55 0.30
C ALA A 38 7.22 15.28 1.20
N ALA A 39 6.10 15.95 0.94
CA ALA A 39 4.84 15.73 1.66
C ALA A 39 4.38 14.27 1.57
N ASN A 40 4.51 13.68 0.38
CA ASN A 40 4.12 12.32 0.15
C ASN A 40 5.07 11.31 0.84
N ALA A 41 6.39 11.54 0.74
CA ALA A 41 7.37 10.71 1.44
C ALA A 41 7.16 10.75 2.96
N MET A 42 6.89 11.93 3.52
CA MET A 42 6.58 12.11 4.93
C MET A 42 5.30 11.36 5.31
N PHE A 43 4.24 11.43 4.50
CA PHE A 43 2.99 10.70 4.74
C PHE A 43 3.24 9.18 4.82
N VAL A 44 3.94 8.61 3.82
CA VAL A 44 4.26 7.18 3.74
C VAL A 44 5.02 6.70 4.98
N GLN A 45 6.01 7.49 5.43
CA GLN A 45 6.74 7.21 6.66
C GLN A 45 5.83 7.25 7.90
N THR A 46 4.95 8.24 8.02
CA THR A 46 4.04 8.34 9.18
C THR A 46 3.02 7.23 9.26
N VAL A 47 2.47 6.77 8.13
CA VAL A 47 1.49 5.68 8.11
C VAL A 47 2.13 4.30 8.20
N ARG A 48 3.48 4.22 8.16
CA ARG A 48 4.25 2.97 8.17
C ARG A 48 3.69 1.95 7.17
N ALA A 49 3.51 2.37 5.92
CA ALA A 49 3.07 1.50 4.82
C ALA A 49 4.17 0.50 4.40
N GLU A 50 5.01 0.06 5.32
CA GLU A 50 6.05 -0.94 5.07
C GLU A 50 5.43 -2.34 5.17
N PRO A 51 5.78 -3.26 4.25
CA PRO A 51 5.41 -4.66 4.38
C PRO A 51 6.00 -5.21 5.69
N LYS A 52 5.14 -5.78 6.54
CA LYS A 52 5.59 -6.37 7.81
C LYS A 52 6.40 -7.63 7.50
N LYS A 53 7.66 -7.65 7.92
CA LYS A 53 8.54 -8.82 7.78
C LYS A 53 8.07 -9.91 8.75
N GLY A 54 7.65 -11.06 8.20
CA GLY A 54 7.21 -12.22 8.97
C GLY A 54 5.69 -12.34 9.11
N GLY A 55 5.23 -13.57 9.37
CA GLY A 55 3.81 -13.96 9.42
C GLY A 55 3.51 -15.12 8.47
N THR A 56 2.42 -15.85 8.72
CA THR A 56 1.96 -16.92 7.82
C THR A 56 0.86 -16.38 6.92
N LEU A 57 1.17 -16.23 5.62
CA LEU A 57 0.17 -15.96 4.59
C LEU A 57 -0.58 -17.27 4.27
N LYS A 58 -1.86 -17.34 4.66
CA LYS A 58 -2.76 -18.45 4.32
C LYS A 58 -3.70 -18.01 3.20
N ILE A 59 -3.60 -18.66 2.04
CA ILE A 59 -4.48 -18.40 0.89
C ILE A 59 -5.22 -19.69 0.59
N GLY A 60 -6.56 -19.64 0.59
CA GLY A 60 -7.38 -20.72 0.06
C GLY A 60 -7.60 -20.49 -1.43
N ILE A 61 -7.10 -21.38 -2.28
CA ILE A 61 -7.27 -21.30 -3.73
C ILE A 61 -8.10 -22.50 -4.16
N GLY A 62 -9.28 -22.22 -4.70
CA GLY A 62 -10.16 -23.26 -5.25
C GLY A 62 -9.90 -23.43 -6.73
N ASP A 63 -8.79 -24.09 -7.08
CA ASP A 63 -8.41 -24.41 -8.45
C ASP A 63 -7.45 -25.63 -8.44
N ALA A 64 -7.71 -26.64 -9.26
CA ALA A 64 -6.88 -27.84 -9.50
C ALA A 64 -7.55 -28.80 -10.49
N ALA A 65 -8.33 -28.29 -11.45
CA ALA A 65 -9.03 -29.15 -12.41
C ALA A 65 -8.03 -29.68 -13.44
N ALA A 66 -8.25 -30.89 -13.96
CA ALA A 66 -7.39 -31.47 -15.01
C ALA A 66 -7.36 -30.63 -16.31
N THR A 67 -8.32 -29.72 -16.48
CA THR A 67 -8.43 -28.78 -17.60
C THR A 67 -7.69 -27.46 -17.38
N ASP A 68 -7.06 -27.26 -16.23
CA ASP A 68 -6.35 -26.01 -15.91
C ASP A 68 -5.05 -25.89 -16.70
N SER A 69 -4.76 -24.66 -17.17
CA SER A 69 -3.53 -24.35 -17.89
C SER A 69 -2.51 -23.65 -16.99
N LEU A 70 -1.25 -24.06 -17.09
CA LEU A 70 -0.10 -23.37 -16.46
C LEU A 70 0.54 -22.32 -17.41
N ASP A 71 0.02 -22.14 -18.62
CA ASP A 71 0.53 -21.12 -19.54
C ASP A 71 -0.01 -19.73 -19.15
N PRO A 72 0.85 -18.76 -18.80
CA PRO A 72 0.42 -17.41 -18.42
C PRO A 72 -0.27 -16.62 -19.55
N GLY A 73 -0.07 -17.02 -20.81
CA GLY A 73 -0.72 -16.41 -21.97
C GLY A 73 -2.10 -17.00 -22.30
N SER A 74 -2.49 -18.07 -21.61
CA SER A 74 -3.75 -18.77 -21.86
C SER A 74 -4.95 -18.03 -21.28
N THR A 75 -6.10 -18.10 -21.96
CA THR A 75 -7.37 -17.59 -21.43
C THR A 75 -7.86 -18.38 -20.20
N ASN A 76 -7.33 -19.59 -19.98
CA ASN A 76 -7.74 -20.50 -18.89
C ASN A 76 -6.63 -20.66 -17.84
N VAL A 77 -6.07 -19.54 -17.37
CA VAL A 77 -5.14 -19.54 -16.22
C VAL A 77 -5.93 -19.78 -14.94
N ASN A 78 -5.57 -20.83 -14.19
CA ASN A 78 -6.13 -21.04 -12.86
C ASN A 78 -5.54 -20.03 -11.85
N ARG A 79 -6.30 -19.69 -10.80
CA ARG A 79 -5.85 -18.66 -9.83
C ARG A 79 -4.66 -19.12 -9.01
N PHE A 80 -4.42 -20.42 -8.88
CA PHE A 80 -3.21 -20.92 -8.24
C PHE A 80 -1.96 -20.45 -8.99
N THR A 81 -1.95 -20.61 -10.30
CA THR A 81 -0.82 -20.24 -11.15
C THR A 81 -0.65 -18.71 -11.18
N GLY A 82 -1.75 -17.95 -11.25
CA GLY A 82 -1.72 -16.49 -11.13
C GLY A 82 -1.26 -15.96 -9.77
N THR A 83 -1.68 -16.59 -8.67
CA THR A 83 -1.39 -16.15 -7.30
C THR A 83 -0.05 -16.61 -6.78
N ALA A 84 0.31 -17.88 -6.98
CA ALA A 84 1.52 -18.46 -6.43
C ALA A 84 2.75 -18.34 -7.35
N LEU A 85 2.57 -18.33 -8.68
CA LEU A 85 3.68 -18.47 -9.63
C LEU A 85 3.93 -17.20 -10.46
N PHE A 86 2.90 -16.45 -10.84
CA PHE A 86 3.02 -15.29 -11.74
C PHE A 86 2.99 -13.93 -11.05
N GLY A 87 3.25 -13.89 -9.74
CA GLY A 87 3.65 -12.66 -9.09
C GLY A 87 2.54 -11.64 -8.83
N THR A 88 1.26 -12.03 -8.79
CA THR A 88 0.21 -11.13 -8.25
C THR A 88 0.43 -10.81 -6.76
N LEU A 89 1.21 -11.64 -6.05
CA LEU A 89 1.69 -11.37 -4.69
C LEU A 89 2.97 -10.53 -4.64
N SER A 90 3.68 -10.36 -5.76
CA SER A 90 4.78 -9.40 -5.84
C SER A 90 4.20 -8.00 -5.88
N ASN A 91 4.63 -7.21 -4.90
CA ASN A 91 4.24 -5.85 -4.59
C ASN A 91 3.84 -5.01 -5.83
N GLY A 92 2.55 -4.71 -5.98
CA GLY A 92 2.06 -3.65 -6.86
C GLY A 92 2.30 -2.31 -6.18
N LEU A 93 3.51 -1.78 -6.36
CA LEU A 93 3.84 -0.36 -6.16
C LEU A 93 3.88 0.32 -7.53
#